data_AF-A0A132MM33-F1
#
_entry.id   AF-A0A132MM33-F1
#
_cell.length_a   1.000
_cell.length_b   1.000
_cell.length_c   1.000
_cell.angle_alpha   90.00
_cell.angle_beta   90.00
_cell.angle_gamma   90.00
#
_symmetry.space_group_name_H-M   'P 1'
#
loop_
_entity.id
_entity.type
_entity.pdbx_description
1 polymer ?
#
loop_
_entity_poly.entity_id
_entity_poly.type
_entity_poly.pdbx_seq_one_letter_code
_entity_poly.pdbx_strand_id
1 'polypeptide(L)'
;MPAALLVATATVMLLEELAVYLVPTLFILVLMLSKLLGEVTAPRPAPGPLRIASLRPRDPASYVSARRIALMRGLSLAAAVLGIVGIIRARPDGRSLGYACDGMSGVQSPWPGFEYTAPALAVLAAGVLLAEVTLRRVATRPRIGGDPVAIHVDELLRSASAQATVRGATLMASLLAVGLAGPMALMLHRVPCSRAGDTLLVVLLFLAAIASAVAFLALLLDAVRDGATGVLRKVAGRWNKV
;
A
#
# COMPACT_ATOMS: atom_id res chain seq x y z
N MET A 1 -22.89 -32.72 16.99
CA MET A 1 -23.40 -31.72 16.01
C MET A 1 -23.24 -30.23 16.40
N PRO A 2 -23.01 -29.79 17.67
CA PRO A 2 -22.80 -28.35 17.94
C PRO A 2 -21.40 -27.84 17.57
N ALA A 3 -20.38 -28.72 17.52
CA ALA A 3 -19.01 -28.32 17.20
C ALA A 3 -18.82 -27.87 15.73
N ALA A 4 -19.51 -28.50 14.78
CA ALA A 4 -19.39 -28.15 13.36
C ALA A 4 -20.05 -26.79 13.03
N LEU A 5 -21.15 -26.45 13.71
CA LEU A 5 -21.82 -25.16 13.57
C LEU A 5 -20.97 -24.02 14.17
N LEU A 6 -20.31 -24.28 15.31
CA LEU A 6 -19.36 -23.35 15.95
C LEU A 6 -18.11 -23.13 15.09
N VAL A 7 -17.58 -24.16 14.44
CA VAL A 7 -16.43 -24.04 13.52
C VAL A 7 -16.84 -23.24 12.28
N ALA A 8 -18.01 -23.50 11.70
CA ALA A 8 -18.51 -22.79 10.53
C ALA A 8 -18.75 -21.29 10.82
N THR A 9 -19.39 -20.95 11.94
CA THR A 9 -19.61 -19.54 12.33
C THR A 9 -18.31 -18.83 12.71
N ALA A 10 -17.38 -19.53 13.38
CA ALA A 10 -16.05 -18.99 13.65
C ALA A 10 -15.24 -18.74 12.37
N THR A 11 -15.31 -19.63 11.37
CA THR A 11 -14.64 -19.43 10.07
C THR A 11 -15.23 -18.27 9.28
N VAL A 12 -16.55 -18.05 9.34
CA VAL A 12 -17.21 -16.92 8.66
C VAL A 12 -16.86 -15.59 9.35
N MET A 13 -16.83 -15.54 10.69
CA MET A 13 -16.39 -14.33 11.42
C MET A 13 -14.89 -14.02 11.24
N LEU A 14 -14.02 -15.05 11.20
CA LEU A 14 -12.59 -14.87 10.88
C LEU A 14 -12.37 -14.42 9.43
N LEU A 15 -13.18 -14.90 8.49
CA LEU A 15 -13.17 -14.45 7.10
C LEU A 15 -13.63 -12.99 6.98
N GLU A 16 -14.62 -12.54 7.74
CA GLU A 16 -15.06 -11.14 7.74
C GLU A 16 -13.97 -10.19 8.27
N GLU A 17 -13.37 -10.50 9.42
CA GLU A 17 -12.33 -9.67 10.03
C GLU A 17 -11.04 -9.64 9.19
N LEU A 18 -10.57 -10.79 8.69
CA LEU A 18 -9.39 -10.86 7.82
C LEU A 18 -9.65 -10.21 6.46
N ALA A 19 -10.87 -10.34 5.91
CA ALA A 19 -11.22 -9.75 4.62
C ALA A 19 -11.14 -8.22 4.66
N VAL A 20 -11.54 -7.58 5.77
CA VAL A 20 -11.50 -6.12 5.90
C VAL A 20 -10.08 -5.58 5.73
N TYR A 21 -9.05 -6.28 6.20
CA TYR A 21 -7.65 -5.84 6.08
C TYR A 21 -6.96 -6.34 4.80
N LEU A 22 -7.23 -7.57 4.40
CA LEU A 22 -6.49 -8.25 3.34
C LEU A 22 -7.07 -7.97 1.94
N VAL A 23 -8.40 -7.88 1.79
CA VAL A 23 -9.03 -7.70 0.48
C VAL A 23 -8.61 -6.38 -0.18
N PRO A 24 -8.66 -5.22 0.51
CA PRO A 24 -8.25 -3.96 -0.11
C PRO A 24 -6.77 -3.94 -0.50
N THR A 25 -5.90 -4.52 0.33
CA THR A 25 -4.46 -4.56 0.07
C THR A 25 -4.12 -5.50 -1.09
N LEU A 26 -4.77 -6.67 -1.16
CA LEU A 26 -4.66 -7.58 -2.31
C LEU A 26 -5.19 -6.94 -3.60
N PHE A 27 -6.31 -6.22 -3.53
CA PHE A 27 -6.86 -5.52 -4.70
C PHE A 27 -5.85 -4.50 -5.25
N ILE A 28 -5.25 -3.68 -4.39
CA ILE A 28 -4.20 -2.73 -4.79
C ILE A 28 -2.99 -3.47 -5.38
N LEU A 29 -2.60 -4.60 -4.79
CA LEU A 29 -1.50 -5.43 -5.30
C LEU A 29 -1.76 -5.93 -6.72
N VAL A 30 -2.97 -6.44 -6.99
CA VAL A 30 -3.38 -6.90 -8.32
C VAL A 30 -3.38 -5.76 -9.34
N LEU A 31 -3.85 -4.57 -8.94
CA LEU A 31 -3.77 -3.38 -9.80
C LEU A 31 -2.32 -3.01 -10.14
N MET A 32 -1.42 -3.06 -9.16
CA MET A 32 0.00 -2.80 -9.39
C MET A 32 0.66 -3.87 -10.27
N LEU A 33 0.33 -5.15 -10.07
CA LEU A 33 0.81 -6.23 -10.90
C LEU A 33 0.38 -6.05 -12.36
N SER A 34 -0.86 -5.63 -12.58
CA SER A 34 -1.39 -5.32 -13.91
C SER A 34 -0.61 -4.19 -14.58
N LYS A 35 -0.17 -3.18 -13.82
CA LYS A 35 0.68 -2.09 -14.32
C LYS A 35 2.07 -2.58 -14.70
N LEU A 36 2.71 -3.37 -13.84
CA LEU A 36 4.00 -3.98 -14.15
C LEU A 36 3.91 -4.85 -15.41
N LEU A 37 2.84 -5.64 -15.55
CA LEU A 37 2.64 -6.48 -16.72
C LEU A 37 2.50 -5.65 -17.99
N GLY A 38 1.81 -4.50 -17.94
CA GLY A 38 1.74 -3.55 -19.04
C GLY A 38 3.12 -2.98 -19.42
N GLU A 39 3.98 -2.68 -18.45
CA GLU A 39 5.35 -2.21 -18.71
C GLU A 39 6.26 -3.31 -19.27
N VAL A 40 6.09 -4.56 -18.82
CA VAL A 40 6.88 -5.71 -19.30
C VAL A 40 6.47 -6.13 -20.71
N THR A 41 5.18 -6.02 -21.04
CA THR A 41 4.64 -6.36 -22.36
C THR A 41 4.72 -5.20 -23.36
N ALA A 42 5.11 -4.00 -22.91
CA ALA A 42 5.24 -2.83 -23.76
C ALA A 42 6.17 -3.13 -24.96
N PRO A 43 5.78 -2.76 -26.20
CA PRO A 43 6.59 -3.01 -27.39
C PRO A 43 8.00 -2.47 -27.24
N ARG A 44 8.97 -3.30 -27.62
CA ARG A 44 10.38 -2.89 -27.73
C ARG A 44 10.59 -2.20 -29.08
N PRO A 45 11.46 -1.18 -29.16
CA PRO A 45 11.80 -0.58 -30.44
C PRO A 45 12.31 -1.67 -31.39
N ALA A 46 11.71 -1.76 -32.58
CA ALA A 46 12.22 -2.65 -33.63
C ALA A 46 13.64 -2.21 -34.03
N PRO A 47 14.52 -3.13 -34.46
CA PRO A 47 15.81 -2.76 -35.01
C PRO A 47 15.61 -1.82 -36.22
N GLY A 48 15.99 -0.56 -36.07
CA GLY A 48 15.95 0.45 -37.13
C GLY A 48 17.35 0.79 -37.64
N PRO A 49 17.49 1.29 -38.87
CA PRO A 49 18.78 1.62 -39.49
C PRO A 49 19.52 2.79 -38.81
N LEU A 50 18.82 3.64 -38.05
CA LEU A 50 19.39 4.77 -37.32
C LEU A 50 19.24 4.55 -35.81
N ARG A 51 20.38 4.38 -35.13
CA ARG A 51 20.46 4.17 -33.67
C ARG A 51 20.91 5.46 -32.98
N ILE A 52 19.96 6.34 -32.69
CA ILE A 52 20.26 7.59 -31.97
C ILE A 52 20.43 7.26 -30.48
N ALA A 53 21.64 7.40 -29.95
CA ALA A 53 21.92 7.24 -28.53
C ALA A 53 21.76 8.58 -27.80
N SER A 54 20.69 8.75 -27.02
CA SER A 54 20.55 9.91 -26.14
C SER A 54 21.14 9.61 -24.76
N LEU A 55 22.17 10.36 -24.36
CA LEU A 55 22.71 10.34 -22.99
C LEU A 55 21.86 11.27 -22.11
N ARG A 56 20.81 10.72 -21.48
CA ARG A 56 20.07 11.40 -20.41
C ARG A 56 20.20 10.60 -19.11
N PRO A 57 20.42 11.25 -17.95
CA PRO A 57 20.51 10.55 -16.67
C PRO A 57 19.25 9.71 -16.40
N ARG A 58 19.46 8.45 -16.00
CA ARG A 58 18.39 7.49 -15.69
C ARG A 58 18.10 7.54 -14.19
N ASP A 59 17.30 8.51 -13.78
CA ASP A 59 16.89 8.64 -12.38
C ASP A 59 15.38 8.43 -12.25
N PRO A 60 14.88 7.46 -11.48
CA PRO A 60 13.44 7.35 -11.18
C PRO A 60 12.85 8.65 -10.59
N ALA A 61 13.67 9.47 -9.92
CA ALA A 61 13.24 10.76 -9.40
C ALA A 61 12.87 11.78 -10.50
N SER A 62 13.25 11.54 -11.76
CA SER A 62 12.84 12.39 -12.89
C SER A 62 11.37 12.20 -13.26
N TYR A 63 10.78 11.04 -12.94
CA TYR A 63 9.38 10.71 -13.27
C TYR A 63 8.42 10.95 -12.09
N VAL A 64 8.92 10.80 -10.87
CA VAL A 64 8.18 11.00 -9.63
C VAL A 64 9.07 11.78 -8.67
N SER A 65 8.56 12.85 -8.07
CA SER A 65 9.32 13.64 -7.08
C SER A 65 9.90 12.73 -5.99
N ALA A 66 11.19 12.91 -5.65
CA ALA A 66 11.88 12.13 -4.62
C ALA A 66 11.13 12.09 -3.28
N ARG A 67 10.46 13.19 -2.91
CA ARG A 67 9.61 13.28 -1.71
C ARG A 67 8.49 12.24 -1.68
N ARG A 68 7.84 11.95 -2.82
CA ARG A 68 6.77 10.93 -2.90
C ARG A 68 7.33 9.51 -2.77
N ILE A 69 8.51 9.25 -3.35
CA ILE A 69 9.20 7.96 -3.17
C ILE A 69 9.61 7.77 -1.71
N ALA A 70 10.16 8.81 -1.08
CA ALA A 70 10.51 8.80 0.34
C ALA A 70 9.27 8.60 1.23
N LEU A 71 8.15 9.26 0.92
CA LEU A 71 6.89 9.08 1.64
C LEU A 71 6.37 7.64 1.53
N MET A 72 6.38 7.07 0.33
CA MET A 72 6.02 5.66 0.11
C MET A 72 6.87 4.73 0.99
N ARG A 73 8.19 4.85 0.92
CA ARG A 73 9.11 4.01 1.72
C ARG A 73 8.93 4.21 3.22
N GLY A 74 8.78 5.46 3.65
CA GLY A 74 8.59 5.82 5.05
C GLY A 74 7.30 5.25 5.63
N LEU A 75 6.18 5.36 4.91
CA LEU A 75 4.90 4.78 5.33
C LEU A 75 4.93 3.25 5.31
N SER A 76 5.55 2.63 4.29
CA SER A 76 5.74 1.18 4.27
C SER A 76 6.57 0.69 5.45
N LEU A 77 7.66 1.40 5.79
CA LEU A 77 8.49 1.07 6.95
C LEU A 77 7.70 1.24 8.25
N ALA A 78 6.96 2.33 8.41
CA ALA A 78 6.12 2.57 9.59
C ALA A 78 5.06 1.47 9.76
N ALA A 79 4.36 1.09 8.69
CA ALA A 79 3.41 -0.01 8.71
C ALA A 79 4.07 -1.35 9.09
N ALA A 80 5.28 -1.62 8.56
CA ALA A 80 6.03 -2.81 8.89
C ALA A 80 6.43 -2.85 10.37
N VAL A 81 6.93 -1.74 10.91
CA VAL A 81 7.29 -1.61 12.33
C VAL A 81 6.07 -1.81 13.22
N LEU A 82 4.94 -1.17 12.91
CA LEU A 82 3.68 -1.38 13.64
C LEU A 82 3.27 -2.85 13.65
N GLY A 83 3.36 -3.51 12.50
CA GLY A 83 3.05 -4.93 12.40
C GLY A 83 3.97 -5.82 13.25
N ILE A 84 5.28 -5.57 13.21
CA ILE A 84 6.25 -6.29 14.03
C ILE A 84 5.97 -6.07 15.53
N VAL A 85 5.64 -4.84 15.95
CA VAL A 85 5.25 -4.55 17.33
C VAL A 85 3.98 -5.32 17.72
N GLY A 86 2.97 -5.35 16.84
CA GLY A 86 1.77 -6.17 17.04
C GLY A 86 2.09 -7.64 17.27
N ILE A 87 2.95 -8.22 16.41
CA ILE A 87 3.40 -9.61 16.52
C ILE A 87 4.12 -9.87 17.85
N ILE A 88 5.09 -9.03 18.22
CA ILE A 88 5.90 -9.21 19.44
C ILE A 88 5.04 -9.13 20.70
N ARG A 89 4.01 -8.29 20.70
CA ARG A 89 3.13 -8.08 21.87
C ARG A 89 2.00 -9.09 21.96
N ALA A 90 1.77 -9.90 20.91
CA ALA A 90 0.77 -10.94 20.93
C ALA A 90 1.16 -12.08 21.88
N ARG A 91 0.14 -12.76 22.42
CA ARG A 91 0.30 -14.03 23.11
C ARG A 91 0.73 -15.15 22.14
N PRO A 92 1.15 -16.32 22.64
CA PRO A 92 1.52 -17.47 21.79
C PRO A 92 0.43 -17.98 20.85
N ASP A 93 -0.84 -17.64 21.13
CA ASP A 93 -1.96 -17.93 20.22
C ASP A 93 -1.96 -17.05 18.96
N GLY A 94 -1.10 -16.01 18.90
CA GLY A 94 -0.88 -15.18 17.72
C GLY A 94 -1.98 -14.17 17.40
N ARG A 95 -3.01 -14.06 18.25
CA ARG A 95 -4.22 -13.28 17.98
C ARG A 95 -4.79 -12.50 19.17
N SER A 96 -4.23 -12.71 20.36
CA SER A 96 -4.70 -12.02 21.57
C SER A 96 -3.59 -11.28 22.31
N LEU A 97 -3.97 -10.25 23.04
CA LEU A 97 -3.11 -9.49 23.94
C LEU A 97 -3.41 -9.92 25.38
N GLY A 98 -2.40 -10.43 26.09
CA GLY A 98 -2.50 -10.73 27.51
C GLY A 98 -2.13 -9.53 28.36
N TYR A 99 -2.81 -9.34 29.48
CA TYR A 99 -2.44 -8.36 30.50
C TYR A 99 -2.55 -8.96 31.90
N ALA A 100 -1.70 -8.50 32.81
CA ALA A 100 -1.73 -8.86 34.23
C ALA A 100 -1.23 -7.67 35.07
N CYS A 101 -2.02 -7.24 36.06
CA CYS A 101 -1.67 -6.21 37.03
C CYS A 101 -2.43 -6.42 38.35
N ASP A 102 -1.81 -6.17 39.50
CA ASP A 102 -2.42 -6.09 40.84
C ASP A 102 -3.60 -7.07 41.09
N GLY A 103 -3.35 -8.36 40.83
CA GLY A 103 -4.33 -9.43 41.04
C GLY A 103 -5.38 -9.60 39.93
N MET A 104 -5.42 -8.69 38.95
CA MET A 104 -6.21 -8.81 37.73
C MET A 104 -5.37 -9.38 36.61
N SER A 105 -5.95 -10.32 35.86
CA SER A 105 -5.37 -10.79 34.60
C SER A 105 -6.47 -11.03 33.59
N GLY A 106 -6.15 -10.85 32.32
CA GLY A 106 -7.13 -11.02 31.26
C GLY A 106 -6.50 -11.03 29.88
N VAL A 107 -7.38 -11.12 28.89
CA VAL A 107 -7.03 -11.24 27.48
C VAL A 107 -7.93 -10.32 26.67
N GLN A 108 -7.36 -9.63 25.68
CA GLN A 108 -8.10 -8.85 24.68
C GLN A 108 -7.87 -9.44 23.29
N SER A 109 -8.92 -9.49 22.48
CA SER A 109 -8.93 -10.00 21.11
C SER A 109 -10.00 -9.24 20.31
N PRO A 110 -9.82 -8.97 19.00
CA PRO A 110 -8.66 -9.33 18.17
C PRO A 110 -7.46 -8.39 18.38
N TRP A 111 -6.27 -8.96 18.54
CA TRP A 111 -4.99 -8.25 18.51
C TRP A 111 -4.28 -8.56 17.19
N PRO A 112 -3.65 -7.58 16.52
CA PRO A 112 -2.94 -7.80 15.26
C PRO A 112 -1.59 -8.50 15.49
N GLY A 113 -1.66 -9.74 16.00
CA GLY A 113 -0.53 -10.63 16.15
C GLY A 113 -0.17 -11.34 14.84
N PHE A 114 0.63 -12.39 14.95
CA PHE A 114 1.20 -13.10 13.79
C PHE A 114 0.15 -13.61 12.80
N GLU A 115 -0.99 -14.12 13.29
CA GLU A 115 -2.01 -14.76 12.46
C GLU A 115 -2.61 -13.81 11.41
N TYR A 116 -2.79 -12.53 11.77
CA TYR A 116 -3.34 -11.51 10.87
C TYR A 116 -2.24 -10.69 10.19
N THR A 117 -1.18 -10.39 10.92
CA THR A 117 -0.19 -9.41 10.50
C THR A 117 0.84 -10.01 9.56
N ALA A 118 1.21 -11.29 9.70
CA ALA A 118 2.21 -11.88 8.82
C ALA A 118 1.77 -11.93 7.34
N PRO A 119 0.53 -12.37 6.98
CA PRO A 119 0.04 -12.27 5.61
C PRO A 119 0.00 -10.82 5.10
N ALA A 120 -0.43 -9.87 5.93
CA ALA A 120 -0.51 -8.47 5.55
C ALA A 120 0.88 -7.87 5.28
N LEU A 121 1.89 -8.21 6.08
CA LEU A 121 3.28 -7.80 5.86
C LEU A 121 3.87 -8.45 4.60
N ALA A 122 3.53 -9.69 4.28
CA ALA A 122 3.94 -10.33 3.04
C ALA A 122 3.36 -9.60 1.81
N VAL A 123 2.07 -9.23 1.86
CA VAL A 123 1.42 -8.43 0.81
C VAL A 123 2.07 -7.05 0.69
N LEU A 124 2.34 -6.37 1.81
CA LEU A 124 3.04 -5.08 1.81
C LEU A 124 4.42 -5.20 1.18
N ALA A 125 5.21 -6.20 1.58
CA ALA A 125 6.54 -6.45 1.03
C ALA A 125 6.48 -6.70 -0.49
N ALA A 126 5.54 -7.51 -0.95
CA ALA A 126 5.31 -7.75 -2.38
C ALA A 126 4.94 -6.46 -3.11
N GLY A 127 4.04 -5.64 -2.55
CA GLY A 127 3.64 -4.35 -3.11
C GLY A 127 4.81 -3.38 -3.23
N VAL A 128 5.64 -3.25 -2.19
CA VAL A 128 6.83 -2.40 -2.20
C VAL A 128 7.85 -2.90 -3.23
N LEU A 129 8.11 -4.20 -3.29
CA LEU A 129 9.00 -4.79 -4.29
C LEU A 129 8.50 -4.54 -5.72
N LEU A 130 7.21 -4.74 -5.97
CA LEU A 130 6.59 -4.43 -7.26
C LEU A 130 6.74 -2.94 -7.61
N ALA A 131 6.57 -2.04 -6.63
CA ALA A 131 6.76 -0.61 -6.84
C ALA A 131 8.20 -0.30 -7.28
N GLU A 132 9.18 -0.80 -6.53
CA GLU A 132 10.61 -0.59 -6.80
C GLU A 132 11.03 -1.19 -8.14
N VAL A 133 10.57 -2.40 -8.47
CA VAL A 133 10.83 -3.06 -9.76
C VAL A 133 10.21 -2.25 -10.89
N THR A 134 8.97 -1.79 -10.75
CA THR A 134 8.30 -0.99 -11.77
C THR A 134 9.02 0.34 -11.99
N LEU A 135 9.40 1.05 -10.93
CA LEU A 135 10.19 2.29 -11.03
C LEU A 135 11.53 2.06 -11.74
N ARG A 136 12.25 0.99 -11.37
CA ARG A 136 13.51 0.62 -12.05
C ARG A 136 13.29 0.29 -13.53
N ARG A 137 12.22 -0.43 -13.86
CA ARG A 137 11.86 -0.77 -15.25
C ARG A 137 11.53 0.48 -16.07
N VAL A 138 10.70 1.36 -15.55
CA VAL A 138 10.37 2.64 -16.20
C VAL A 138 11.63 3.47 -16.47
N ALA A 139 12.54 3.56 -15.49
CA ALA A 139 13.79 4.32 -15.62
C ALA A 139 14.80 3.70 -16.60
N THR A 140 14.77 2.37 -16.78
CA THR A 140 15.72 1.63 -17.63
C THR A 140 15.17 1.26 -19.00
N ARG A 141 13.87 1.46 -19.25
CA ARG A 141 13.22 1.12 -20.53
C ARG A 141 13.88 1.90 -21.69
N PRO A 142 14.33 1.23 -22.77
CA PRO A 142 14.83 1.91 -23.97
C PRO A 142 13.79 2.87 -24.53
N ARG A 143 14.20 4.06 -24.98
CA ARG A 143 13.29 5.01 -25.63
C ARG A 143 12.98 4.58 -27.06
N ILE A 144 11.77 4.90 -27.51
CA ILE A 144 11.40 4.79 -28.92
C ILE A 144 12.14 5.90 -29.68
N GLY A 145 12.84 5.58 -30.76
CA GLY A 145 13.61 6.54 -31.55
C GLY A 145 12.84 7.06 -32.75
N GLY A 146 13.21 8.26 -33.23
CA GLY A 146 12.89 8.76 -34.59
C GLY A 146 11.77 9.79 -34.69
N ASP A 147 10.71 9.69 -33.89
CA ASP A 147 9.57 10.62 -33.93
C ASP A 147 9.45 11.43 -32.62
N PRO A 148 9.56 12.78 -32.68
CA PRO A 148 9.37 13.65 -31.53
C PRO A 148 8.02 13.46 -30.82
N VAL A 149 6.94 13.16 -31.55
CA VAL A 149 5.60 12.95 -30.98
C VAL A 149 5.57 11.65 -30.19
N ALA A 150 6.06 10.55 -30.77
CA ALA A 150 6.18 9.26 -30.08
C ALA A 150 7.04 9.34 -28.81
N ILE A 151 8.15 10.09 -28.83
CA ILE A 151 9.00 10.32 -27.66
C ILE A 151 8.24 11.05 -26.56
N HIS A 152 7.50 12.10 -26.91
CA HIS A 152 6.72 12.87 -25.93
C HIS A 152 5.62 12.02 -25.29
N VAL A 153 4.90 11.23 -26.09
CA VAL A 153 3.84 10.34 -25.59
C VAL A 153 4.42 9.25 -24.67
N ASP A 154 5.55 8.63 -25.03
CA ASP A 154 6.19 7.60 -24.20
C ASP A 154 6.66 8.16 -22.84
N GLU A 155 7.21 9.38 -22.81
CA GLU A 155 7.60 10.03 -21.56
C GLU A 155 6.39 10.31 -20.64
N LEU A 156 5.28 10.78 -21.22
CA LEU A 156 4.03 10.98 -20.47
C LEU A 156 3.50 9.66 -19.89
N LEU A 157 3.52 8.57 -20.67
CA LEU A 157 3.10 7.24 -20.21
C LEU A 157 3.98 6.72 -19.07
N ARG A 158 5.31 6.87 -19.19
CA ARG A 158 6.27 6.51 -18.13
C ARG A 158 6.01 7.29 -16.85
N SER A 159 5.83 8.60 -16.95
CA SER A 159 5.56 9.45 -15.78
C SER A 159 4.24 9.07 -15.09
N ALA A 160 3.18 8.82 -15.87
CA ALA A 160 1.88 8.41 -15.34
C ALA A 160 1.96 7.03 -14.67
N SER A 161 2.66 6.07 -15.29
CA SER A 161 2.87 4.72 -14.77
C SER A 161 3.65 4.74 -13.45
N ALA A 162 4.75 5.50 -13.39
CA ALA A 162 5.55 5.65 -12.18
C ALA A 162 4.75 6.33 -11.04
N GLN A 163 4.00 7.40 -11.36
CA GLN A 163 3.17 8.09 -10.37
C GLN A 163 2.03 7.20 -9.84
N ALA A 164 1.35 6.46 -10.73
CA ALA A 164 0.29 5.54 -10.34
C ALA A 164 0.82 4.41 -9.43
N THR A 165 2.01 3.88 -9.76
CA THR A 165 2.67 2.84 -8.97
C THR A 165 3.03 3.32 -7.57
N VAL A 166 3.69 4.47 -7.45
CA VAL A 166 4.07 5.05 -6.15
C VAL A 166 2.82 5.36 -5.32
N ARG A 167 1.78 5.92 -5.94
CA ARG A 167 0.50 6.18 -5.26
C ARG A 167 -0.16 4.90 -4.77
N GLY A 168 -0.22 3.85 -5.58
CA GLY A 168 -0.77 2.55 -5.20
C GLY A 168 -0.05 1.95 -3.99
N ALA A 169 1.28 1.90 -4.02
CA ALA A 169 2.08 1.42 -2.90
C ALA A 169 1.89 2.26 -1.63
N THR A 170 1.80 3.59 -1.77
CA THR A 170 1.58 4.50 -0.64
C THR A 170 0.17 4.32 -0.04
N LEU A 171 -0.86 4.14 -0.88
CA LEU A 171 -2.22 3.83 -0.44
C LEU A 171 -2.28 2.51 0.32
N MET A 172 -1.64 1.46 -0.21
CA MET A 172 -1.55 0.15 0.46
C MET A 172 -0.89 0.27 1.83
N ALA A 173 0.26 0.96 1.91
CA ALA A 173 0.98 1.17 3.16
C ALA A 173 0.17 1.99 4.18
N SER A 174 -0.48 3.06 3.73
CA SER A 174 -1.31 3.92 4.60
C SER A 174 -2.50 3.14 5.14
N LEU A 175 -3.18 2.38 4.29
CA LEU A 175 -4.34 1.57 4.69
C LEU A 175 -3.95 0.51 5.72
N LEU A 176 -2.83 -0.17 5.50
CA LEU A 176 -2.32 -1.15 6.45
C LEU A 176 -1.90 -0.49 7.78
N ALA A 177 -1.26 0.68 7.74
CA ALA A 177 -0.91 1.43 8.95
C ALA A 177 -2.15 1.83 9.77
N VAL A 178 -3.23 2.30 9.11
CA VAL A 178 -4.51 2.55 9.78
C VAL A 178 -5.05 1.29 10.43
N GLY A 179 -5.08 0.20 9.66
CA GLY A 179 -5.63 -1.08 10.11
C GLY A 179 -4.86 -1.75 11.24
N LEU A 180 -3.57 -1.44 11.41
CA LEU A 180 -2.77 -1.92 12.52
C LEU A 180 -2.85 -0.97 13.72
N ALA A 181 -2.56 0.32 13.51
CA ALA A 181 -2.45 1.30 14.59
C ALA A 181 -3.77 1.56 15.30
N GLY A 182 -4.89 1.62 14.56
CA GLY A 182 -6.22 1.89 15.12
C GLY A 182 -6.67 0.83 16.14
N PRO A 183 -6.77 -0.45 15.75
CA PRO A 183 -7.12 -1.53 16.67
C PRO A 183 -6.14 -1.67 17.82
N MET A 184 -4.83 -1.53 17.59
CA MET A 184 -3.83 -1.56 18.67
C MET A 184 -4.09 -0.46 19.70
N ALA A 185 -4.31 0.79 19.26
CA ALA A 185 -4.61 1.92 20.15
C ALA A 185 -5.87 1.67 20.97
N LEU A 186 -6.95 1.24 20.29
CA LEU A 186 -8.24 0.99 20.94
C LEU A 186 -8.16 -0.14 21.97
N MET A 187 -7.47 -1.24 21.65
CA MET A 187 -7.32 -2.38 22.55
C MET A 187 -6.46 -2.00 23.76
N LEU A 188 -5.32 -1.34 23.54
CA LEU A 188 -4.45 -0.86 24.63
C LEU A 188 -5.19 0.12 25.55
N HIS A 189 -6.01 1.02 24.99
CA HIS A 189 -6.81 1.96 25.78
C HIS A 189 -7.85 1.28 26.68
N ARG A 190 -8.33 0.09 26.29
CA ARG A 190 -9.31 -0.70 27.06
C ARG A 190 -8.69 -1.63 28.10
N VAL A 191 -7.36 -1.71 28.18
CA VAL A 191 -6.70 -2.50 29.21
C VAL A 191 -6.80 -1.75 30.54
N PRO A 192 -7.41 -2.33 31.59
CA PRO A 192 -7.61 -1.65 32.88
C PRO A 192 -6.28 -1.33 33.60
N CYS A 193 -5.19 -1.96 33.16
CA CYS A 193 -3.86 -1.91 33.72
C CYS A 193 -2.92 -0.90 33.04
N SER A 194 -3.40 0.26 32.56
CA SER A 194 -2.53 1.17 31.80
C SER A 194 -1.46 1.80 32.71
N ARG A 195 -0.17 1.51 32.45
CA ARG A 195 0.94 2.26 33.05
C ARG A 195 1.12 3.59 32.29
N ALA A 196 1.78 4.58 32.89
CA ALA A 196 2.03 5.87 32.24
C ALA A 196 2.72 5.74 30.85
N GLY A 197 3.59 4.74 30.68
CA GLY A 197 4.22 4.43 29.38
C GLY A 197 3.24 3.87 28.33
N ASP A 198 2.18 3.19 28.76
CA ASP A 198 1.13 2.69 27.86
C ASP A 198 0.25 3.84 27.36
N THR A 199 0.03 4.89 28.18
CA THR A 199 -0.71 6.09 27.76
C THR A 199 -0.03 6.80 26.59
N LEU A 200 1.29 7.00 26.67
CA LEU A 200 2.06 7.59 25.56
C LEU A 200 1.96 6.73 24.30
N LEU A 201 2.12 5.42 24.43
CA LEU A 201 2.02 4.50 23.30
C LEU A 201 0.64 4.55 22.65
N VAL A 202 -0.44 4.56 23.44
CA VAL A 202 -1.83 4.71 22.96
C VAL A 202 -1.99 6.01 22.17
N VAL A 203 -1.51 7.14 22.69
CA VAL A 203 -1.58 8.43 21.99
C VAL A 203 -0.80 8.39 20.68
N LEU A 204 0.42 7.85 20.68
CA LEU A 204 1.24 7.72 19.48
C LEU A 204 0.56 6.83 18.42
N LEU A 205 -0.07 5.73 18.83
CA LEU A 205 -0.82 4.85 17.93
C LEU A 205 -2.06 5.54 17.36
N PHE A 206 -2.81 6.30 18.16
CA PHE A 206 -3.94 7.10 17.65
C PHE A 206 -3.48 8.16 16.65
N LEU A 207 -2.41 8.88 16.95
CA LEU A 207 -1.85 9.87 16.02
C LEU A 207 -1.37 9.23 14.72
N ALA A 208 -0.72 8.07 14.81
CA ALA A 208 -0.30 7.31 13.63
C ALA A 208 -1.50 6.83 12.80
N ALA A 209 -2.57 6.35 13.43
CA ALA A 209 -3.80 5.94 12.76
C ALA A 209 -4.46 7.13 12.04
N ILE A 210 -4.61 8.27 12.73
CA ILE A 210 -5.20 9.49 12.16
C ILE A 210 -4.35 10.01 11.01
N ALA A 211 -3.04 10.14 11.19
CA ALA A 211 -2.13 10.63 10.15
C ALA A 211 -2.16 9.72 8.91
N SER A 212 -2.18 8.40 9.11
CA SER A 212 -2.28 7.43 8.01
C SER A 212 -3.64 7.47 7.31
N ALA A 213 -4.73 7.68 8.05
CA ALA A 213 -6.08 7.82 7.50
C ALA A 213 -6.22 9.10 6.65
N VAL A 214 -5.67 10.21 7.14
CA VAL A 214 -5.61 11.48 6.40
C VAL A 214 -4.77 11.32 5.13
N ALA A 215 -3.60 10.67 5.22
CA ALA A 215 -2.76 10.39 4.07
C ALA A 215 -3.49 9.51 3.04
N PHE A 216 -4.14 8.44 3.49
CA PHE A 216 -4.94 7.55 2.64
C PHE A 216 -6.06 8.32 1.93
N LEU A 217 -6.85 9.11 2.67
CA LEU A 217 -7.97 9.86 2.11
C LEU A 217 -7.49 10.91 1.10
N ALA A 218 -6.43 11.65 1.41
CA ALA A 218 -5.85 12.63 0.50
C ALA A 218 -5.38 11.98 -0.82
N LEU A 219 -4.67 10.85 -0.72
CA LEU A 219 -4.19 10.10 -1.89
C LEU A 219 -5.34 9.50 -2.71
N LEU A 220 -6.39 9.04 -2.05
CA LEU A 220 -7.58 8.50 -2.71
C LEU A 220 -8.33 9.60 -3.46
N LEU A 221 -8.53 10.76 -2.83
CA LEU A 221 -9.17 11.92 -3.46
C LEU A 221 -8.37 12.43 -4.66
N ASP A 222 -7.03 12.48 -4.54
CA ASP A 222 -6.16 12.82 -5.67
C ASP A 222 -6.31 11.82 -6.82
N ALA A 223 -6.39 10.52 -6.53
CA ALA A 223 -6.59 9.49 -7.55
C ALA A 223 -7.95 9.63 -8.26
N VAL A 224 -9.02 9.92 -7.51
CA VAL A 224 -10.37 10.12 -8.06
C VAL A 224 -10.41 11.37 -8.95
N ARG A 225 -9.79 12.48 -8.52
CA ARG A 225 -9.71 13.73 -9.28
C ARG A 225 -8.95 13.54 -10.61
N ASP A 226 -7.84 12.81 -10.58
CA ASP A 226 -7.05 12.52 -11.78
C ASP A 226 -7.82 11.60 -12.76
N GLY A 227 -8.60 10.64 -12.23
CA GLY A 227 -9.49 9.79 -13.04
C GLY A 227 -10.59 10.59 -13.74
N ALA A 228 -11.28 11.47 -13.01
CA ALA A 228 -12.37 12.27 -13.53
C ALA A 228 -11.91 13.23 -14.65
N THR A 229 -10.78 13.91 -14.44
CA THR A 229 -10.20 14.82 -15.45
C THR A 229 -9.74 14.09 -16.71
N GLY A 230 -9.20 12.87 -16.57
CA GLY A 230 -8.79 12.03 -17.69
C GLY A 230 -9.96 11.60 -18.59
N VAL A 231 -11.11 11.26 -17.99
CA VAL A 231 -12.32 10.89 -18.74
C VAL A 231 -12.87 12.09 -19.49
N LEU A 232 -13.00 13.25 -18.83
CA LEU A 232 -13.50 14.47 -19.45
C LEU A 232 -12.65 14.91 -20.65
N ARG A 233 -11.32 14.81 -20.55
CA ARG A 233 -10.41 15.15 -21.65
C ARG A 233 -10.56 14.21 -22.85
N LYS A 234 -10.77 12.91 -22.60
CA LYS A 234 -11.04 11.92 -23.67
C LYS A 234 -12.37 12.18 -24.36
N VAL A 235 -13.40 12.54 -23.61
CA VAL A 235 -14.71 12.90 -24.17
C VAL A 235 -14.56 14.16 -25.02
N ALA A 236 -13.99 15.25 -24.47
CA ALA A 236 -13.80 16.50 -25.19
C ALA A 236 -12.95 16.36 -26.48
N GLY A 237 -11.88 15.56 -26.44
CA GLY A 237 -11.05 15.29 -27.63
C GLY A 237 -11.74 14.48 -28.72
N ARG A 238 -12.83 13.76 -28.40
CA ARG A 238 -13.63 13.00 -29.37
C ARG A 238 -14.61 13.89 -30.14
N TRP A 239 -15.10 14.96 -29.50
CA TRP A 239 -16.01 15.93 -30.13
C TRP A 239 -15.29 16.90 -31.08
N ASN A 240 -14.00 17.16 -30.87
CA ASN A 240 -13.21 18.01 -31.77
C ASN A 240 -12.76 17.33 -33.07
N LYS A 241 -13.20 16.09 -33.32
CA LYS A 241 -12.89 15.29 -34.53
C LYS A 241 -14.13 14.99 -35.39
N VAL A 242 -15.28 15.57 -35.05
CA VAL A 242 -16.54 15.51 -35.81
C VAL A 242 -16.81 16.90 -36.35
#